data_AF-K0UXH5-F1
#
_entry.id   AF-K0UXH5-F1
#
_cell.length_a   1.000
_cell.length_b   1.000
_cell.length_c   1.000
_cell.angle_alpha   90.00
_cell.angle_beta   90.00
_cell.angle_gamma   90.00
#
_symmetry.space_group_name_H-M   'P 1'
#
loop_
_entity.id
_entity.type
_entity.pdbx_description
1 polymer ?
#
loop_
_entity_poly.entity_id
_entity_poly.type
_entity_poly.pdbx_seq_one_letter_code
_entity_poly.pdbx_strand_id
1 'polypeptide(L)'
;MVDEPRARELARAEFGPGAVVLGQARELELGWYFPCIAKTSDVWVGAVVDKESGRVLKLMKHVPLSRDPTLYDRGYRWLSYDVVVLSIGDIEETVRTLVAMHSITVDVYYRYEKVWRVGRALTEAEVRDRLAMLPAVFTGSLSYADALELARDAGWFEFTVLEYRERG
;
A
#
# COMPACT_ATOMS: atom_id res chain seq x y z
N MET A 1 -13.32 -7.55 -18.89
CA MET A 1 -13.58 -7.39 -17.45
C MET A 1 -13.78 -8.77 -16.86
N VAL A 2 -13.09 -9.08 -15.77
CA VAL A 2 -13.11 -10.38 -15.07
C VAL A 2 -14.40 -10.49 -14.25
N ASP A 3 -15.15 -11.58 -14.45
CA ASP A 3 -16.33 -11.91 -13.65
C ASP A 3 -15.96 -12.67 -12.36
N GLU A 4 -16.93 -12.85 -11.46
CA GLU A 4 -16.69 -13.49 -10.15
C GLU A 4 -16.14 -14.92 -10.26
N PRO A 5 -16.66 -15.83 -11.11
CA PRO A 5 -16.11 -17.17 -11.26
C PRO A 5 -14.65 -17.15 -11.72
N ARG A 6 -14.31 -16.33 -12.72
CA ARG A 6 -12.93 -16.23 -13.19
C ARG A 6 -12.01 -15.59 -12.14
N ALA A 7 -12.49 -14.57 -11.43
CA ALA A 7 -11.74 -13.96 -10.34
C ALA A 7 -11.44 -14.96 -9.22
N ARG A 8 -12.41 -15.83 -8.89
CA ARG A 8 -12.24 -16.89 -7.89
C ARG A 8 -11.17 -17.89 -8.29
N GLU A 9 -11.09 -18.27 -9.57
CA GLU A 9 -10.04 -19.13 -10.09
C GLU A 9 -8.65 -18.48 -9.97
N LEU A 10 -8.53 -17.22 -10.39
CA LEU A 10 -7.28 -16.46 -10.31
C LEU A 10 -6.80 -16.33 -8.86
N ALA A 11 -7.71 -15.97 -7.95
CA ALA A 11 -7.41 -15.89 -6.52
C ALA A 11 -6.90 -17.24 -5.98
N ARG A 12 -7.56 -18.36 -6.29
CA ARG A 12 -7.10 -19.70 -5.86
C ARG A 12 -5.73 -20.04 -6.42
N ALA A 13 -5.47 -19.73 -7.69
CA ALA A 13 -4.21 -20.01 -8.34
C ALA A 13 -3.04 -19.27 -7.66
N GLU A 14 -3.25 -18.02 -7.25
CA GLU A 14 -2.24 -17.17 -6.58
C GLU A 14 -1.81 -17.71 -5.21
N PHE A 15 -2.68 -18.43 -4.50
CA PHE A 15 -2.34 -19.14 -3.25
C PHE A 15 -1.69 -20.50 -3.51
N GLY A 16 -1.91 -21.08 -4.70
CA GLY A 16 -1.52 -22.44 -5.04
C GLY A 16 -2.65 -23.46 -4.88
N PRO A 17 -2.62 -24.58 -5.63
CA PRO A 17 -3.67 -25.59 -5.61
C PRO A 17 -3.96 -26.12 -4.21
N GLY A 18 -5.22 -26.03 -3.78
CA GLY A 18 -5.68 -26.57 -2.49
C GLY A 18 -5.17 -25.82 -1.25
N ALA A 19 -4.39 -24.75 -1.40
CA ALA A 19 -3.77 -24.00 -0.30
C ALA A 19 -4.74 -23.04 0.42
N VAL A 20 -5.89 -22.75 -0.17
CA VAL A 20 -6.83 -21.75 0.33
C VAL A 20 -8.29 -22.19 0.21
N VAL A 21 -9.11 -21.78 1.18
CA VAL A 21 -10.57 -21.79 1.08
C VAL A 21 -11.04 -20.34 0.98
N LEU A 22 -11.61 -19.98 -0.17
CA LEU A 22 -12.19 -18.65 -0.40
C LEU A 22 -13.65 -18.62 0.04
N GLY A 23 -14.03 -17.60 0.79
CA GLY A 23 -15.40 -17.33 1.20
C GLY A 23 -16.26 -16.72 0.08
N GLN A 24 -17.40 -16.16 0.47
CA GLN A 24 -18.30 -15.45 -0.43
C GLN A 24 -17.62 -14.21 -1.00
N ALA A 25 -17.73 -14.02 -2.32
CA ALA A 25 -17.17 -12.85 -2.98
C ALA A 25 -17.95 -11.59 -2.59
N ARG A 26 -17.24 -10.48 -2.47
CA ARG A 26 -17.82 -9.13 -2.44
C ARG A 26 -17.36 -8.38 -3.67
N GLU A 27 -18.31 -7.86 -4.43
CA GLU A 27 -18.02 -7.00 -5.57
C GLU A 27 -17.54 -5.63 -5.08
N LEU A 28 -16.47 -5.13 -5.69
CA LEU A 28 -15.97 -3.77 -5.58
C LEU A 28 -16.11 -3.07 -6.94
N GLU A 29 -15.91 -1.77 -7.01
CA GLU A 29 -15.97 -1.06 -8.29
C GLU A 29 -14.90 -1.61 -9.25
N LEU A 30 -13.68 -1.76 -8.74
CA LEU A 30 -12.50 -2.08 -9.53
C LEU A 30 -12.01 -3.51 -9.35
N GLY A 31 -12.66 -4.30 -8.48
CA GLY A 31 -12.22 -5.65 -8.17
C GLY A 31 -13.26 -6.60 -7.60
N TRP A 32 -12.82 -7.81 -7.30
CA TRP A 32 -13.55 -8.84 -6.56
C TRP A 32 -12.77 -9.19 -5.29
N TYR A 33 -13.36 -8.90 -4.13
CA TYR A 33 -12.78 -9.27 -2.85
C TYR A 33 -13.25 -10.65 -2.41
N PHE A 34 -12.31 -11.48 -1.95
CA PHE A 34 -12.57 -12.79 -1.38
C PHE A 34 -11.93 -12.87 0.01
N PRO A 35 -12.69 -12.95 1.11
CA PRO A 35 -12.14 -13.35 2.39
C PRO A 35 -11.65 -14.79 2.27
N CYS A 36 -10.60 -15.16 2.99
CA CYS A 36 -10.04 -16.50 2.86
C CYS A 36 -9.47 -17.07 4.15
N ILE A 37 -9.38 -18.40 4.17
CA ILE A 37 -8.58 -19.16 5.12
C ILE A 37 -7.48 -19.86 4.33
N ALA A 38 -6.23 -19.41 4.50
CA ALA A 38 -5.06 -20.11 3.97
C ALA A 38 -4.67 -21.26 4.91
N LYS A 39 -4.42 -22.45 4.35
CA LYS A 39 -4.18 -23.67 5.15
C LYS A 39 -2.78 -23.72 5.76
N THR A 40 -1.81 -23.07 5.11
CA THR A 40 -0.39 -23.12 5.47
C THR A 40 0.11 -21.84 6.11
N SER A 41 -0.76 -20.84 6.30
CA SER A 41 -0.39 -19.54 6.83
C SER A 41 -1.59 -18.85 7.46
N ASP A 42 -1.40 -18.33 8.68
CA ASP A 42 -2.35 -17.47 9.37
C ASP A 42 -2.19 -15.98 9.00
N VAL A 43 -1.20 -15.67 8.16
CA VAL A 43 -0.92 -14.32 7.68
C VAL A 43 -1.93 -13.91 6.64
N TRP A 44 -2.39 -14.80 5.75
CA TRP A 44 -3.27 -14.41 4.65
C TRP A 44 -4.75 -14.54 5.01
N VAL A 45 -5.50 -13.44 4.89
CA VAL A 45 -6.90 -13.35 5.31
C VAL A 45 -7.86 -13.00 4.17
N GLY A 46 -7.35 -12.65 2.99
CA GLY A 46 -8.16 -12.44 1.81
C GLY A 46 -7.34 -12.18 0.56
N ALA A 47 -8.05 -11.95 -0.55
CA ALA A 47 -7.47 -11.48 -1.79
C ALA A 47 -8.45 -10.54 -2.51
N VAL A 48 -7.91 -9.57 -3.24
CA VAL A 48 -8.67 -8.80 -4.24
C VAL A 48 -8.16 -9.17 -5.62
N VAL A 49 -9.06 -9.38 -6.57
CA VAL A 49 -8.73 -9.57 -7.98
C VAL A 49 -9.20 -8.37 -8.77
N ASP A 50 -8.28 -7.69 -9.44
CA ASP A 50 -8.57 -6.54 -10.28
C ASP A 50 -9.44 -6.95 -11.48
N LYS A 51 -10.53 -6.21 -11.72
CA LYS A 51 -11.52 -6.51 -12.76
C LYS A 51 -10.99 -6.28 -14.18
N GLU A 52 -10.02 -5.39 -14.34
CA GLU A 52 -9.47 -5.03 -15.66
C GLU A 52 -8.33 -5.96 -16.04
N SER A 53 -7.33 -6.08 -15.16
CA SER A 53 -6.08 -6.79 -15.39
C SER A 53 -6.08 -8.24 -14.93
N GLY A 54 -7.00 -8.63 -14.05
CA GLY A 54 -6.99 -9.95 -13.40
C GLY A 54 -5.86 -10.15 -12.39
N ARG A 55 -5.10 -9.09 -12.07
CA ARG A 55 -4.04 -9.13 -11.07
C ARG A 55 -4.62 -9.43 -9.68
N VAL A 56 -3.95 -10.31 -8.95
CA VAL A 56 -4.34 -10.68 -7.59
C VAL A 56 -3.49 -9.93 -6.57
N LEU A 57 -4.14 -9.28 -5.60
CA LEU A 57 -3.53 -8.73 -4.40
C LEU A 57 -3.89 -9.60 -3.21
N LYS A 58 -2.92 -10.33 -2.66
CA LYS A 58 -3.10 -11.08 -1.40
C LYS A 58 -3.05 -10.13 -0.21
N LEU A 59 -3.96 -10.33 0.74
CA LEU A 59 -4.12 -9.47 1.90
C LEU A 59 -3.62 -10.16 3.15
N MET A 60 -2.64 -9.52 3.78
CA MET A 60 -2.15 -9.96 5.08
C MET A 60 -3.11 -9.55 6.19
N LYS A 61 -3.09 -10.29 7.29
CA LYS A 61 -3.78 -9.96 8.52
C LYS A 61 -3.31 -8.59 9.00
N HIS A 62 -4.22 -7.83 9.61
CA HIS A 62 -3.97 -6.50 10.17
C HIS A 62 -3.67 -5.38 9.16
N VAL A 63 -3.67 -5.62 7.85
CA VAL A 63 -3.64 -4.51 6.88
C VAL A 63 -5.03 -3.85 6.81
N PRO A 64 -5.11 -2.51 6.68
CA PRO A 64 -6.38 -1.77 6.58
C PRO A 64 -7.38 -2.38 5.60
N LEU A 65 -6.91 -2.76 4.41
CA LEU A 65 -7.75 -3.32 3.34
C LEU A 65 -8.41 -4.66 3.72
N SER A 66 -7.83 -5.42 4.66
CA SER A 66 -8.48 -6.64 5.16
C SER A 66 -9.74 -6.36 6.00
N ARG A 67 -9.84 -5.15 6.58
CA ARG A 67 -10.99 -4.68 7.38
C ARG A 67 -11.96 -3.87 6.52
N ASP A 68 -11.43 -3.06 5.62
CA ASP A 68 -12.20 -2.26 4.66
C ASP A 68 -11.72 -2.49 3.22
N PRO A 69 -12.34 -3.42 2.48
CA PRO A 69 -12.01 -3.68 1.08
C PRO A 69 -12.26 -2.48 0.15
N THR A 70 -13.06 -1.48 0.54
CA THR A 70 -13.37 -0.33 -0.32
C THR A 70 -12.16 0.59 -0.53
N LEU A 71 -11.13 0.47 0.31
CA LEU A 71 -9.83 1.13 0.09
C LEU A 71 -9.20 0.74 -1.24
N TYR A 72 -9.47 -0.46 -1.76
CA TYR A 72 -9.00 -0.87 -3.07
C TYR A 72 -9.47 0.09 -4.18
N ASP A 73 -10.74 0.50 -4.10
CA ASP A 73 -11.34 1.40 -5.07
C ASP A 73 -10.78 2.83 -4.95
N ARG A 74 -10.26 3.19 -3.77
CA ARG A 74 -9.57 4.47 -3.50
C ARG A 74 -8.10 4.51 -3.95
N GLY A 75 -7.62 3.47 -4.62
CA GLY A 75 -6.27 3.42 -5.19
C GLY A 75 -5.29 2.52 -4.44
N TYR A 76 -5.68 1.94 -3.30
CA TYR A 76 -4.83 1.01 -2.54
C TYR A 76 -4.80 -0.40 -3.18
N ARG A 77 -4.17 -0.53 -4.36
CA ARG A 77 -4.14 -1.76 -5.17
C ARG A 77 -2.84 -2.58 -5.10
N TRP A 78 -1.88 -2.16 -4.28
CA TRP A 78 -0.53 -2.72 -4.16
C TRP A 78 -0.13 -3.00 -2.70
N LEU A 79 1.02 -3.64 -2.47
CA LEU A 79 1.58 -3.74 -1.10
C LEU A 79 2.44 -2.52 -0.74
N SER A 80 3.15 -2.00 -1.74
CA SER A 80 4.04 -0.85 -1.63
C SER A 80 3.59 0.23 -2.59
N TYR A 81 3.70 1.48 -2.15
CA TYR A 81 3.20 2.64 -2.88
C TYR A 81 4.21 3.78 -2.86
N ASP A 82 4.12 4.62 -3.88
CA ASP A 82 4.56 6.00 -3.78
C ASP A 82 3.36 6.86 -3.37
N VAL A 83 3.48 7.55 -2.24
CA VAL A 83 2.54 8.57 -1.79
C VAL A 83 3.03 9.91 -2.30
N VAL A 84 2.24 10.50 -3.19
CA VAL A 84 2.53 11.79 -3.82
C VAL A 84 1.66 12.85 -3.15
N VAL A 85 2.27 13.69 -2.33
CA VAL A 85 1.62 14.85 -1.69
C VAL A 85 1.51 15.97 -2.72
N LEU A 86 0.29 16.47 -2.93
CA LEU A 86 -0.06 17.46 -3.95
C LEU A 86 -0.26 18.86 -3.37
N SER A 87 -0.83 18.94 -2.17
CA SER A 87 -1.06 20.19 -1.45
C SER A 87 -1.06 19.93 0.06
N ILE A 88 -0.81 20.97 0.87
CA ILE A 88 -0.71 20.90 2.33
C ILE A 88 -1.73 21.86 2.93
N GLY A 89 -2.61 21.34 3.78
CA GLY A 89 -3.55 22.12 4.60
C GLY A 89 -3.01 22.39 6.00
N ASP A 90 -2.31 21.43 6.60
CA ASP A 90 -1.65 21.53 7.92
C ASP A 90 -0.26 20.89 7.86
N ILE A 91 0.79 21.72 7.93
CA ILE A 91 2.18 21.24 7.82
C ILE A 91 2.59 20.36 9.00
N GLU A 92 2.12 20.63 10.21
CA GLU A 92 2.56 19.91 11.40
C GLU A 92 1.97 18.50 11.43
N GLU A 93 0.68 18.36 11.14
CA GLU A 93 0.03 17.05 11.06
C GLU A 93 0.45 16.27 9.82
N THR A 94 0.73 16.95 8.70
CA THR A 94 1.31 16.33 7.49
C THR A 94 2.66 15.69 7.81
N VAL A 95 3.57 16.46 8.42
CA VAL A 95 4.91 15.99 8.78
C VAL A 95 4.81 14.83 9.76
N ARG A 96 3.97 14.95 10.81
CA ARG A 96 3.75 13.88 11.79
C ARG A 96 3.29 12.58 11.12
N THR A 97 2.31 12.69 10.21
CA THR A 97 1.77 11.54 9.47
C THR A 97 2.85 10.87 8.61
N LEU A 98 3.61 11.66 7.83
CA LEU A 98 4.62 11.13 6.93
C LEU A 98 5.84 10.54 7.66
N VAL A 99 6.23 11.10 8.80
CA VAL A 99 7.27 10.52 9.66
C VAL A 99 6.80 9.17 10.23
N ALA A 100 5.54 9.08 10.68
CA ALA A 100 4.98 7.84 11.20
C ALA A 100 4.86 6.71 10.16
N MET A 101 4.80 7.05 8.87
CA MET A 101 4.86 6.08 7.78
C MET A 101 6.24 5.44 7.60
N HIS A 102 7.27 5.93 8.29
CA HIS A 102 8.65 5.43 8.19
C HIS A 102 9.14 5.32 6.74
N SER A 103 8.82 6.32 5.91
CA SER A 103 9.31 6.37 4.53
C SER A 103 10.83 6.25 4.51
N ILE A 104 11.34 5.39 3.64
CA ILE A 104 12.74 4.98 3.65
C ILE A 104 13.53 5.85 2.65
N THR A 105 14.71 6.28 3.07
CA THR A 105 15.76 6.80 2.20
C THR A 105 16.99 5.90 2.28
N VAL A 106 17.87 5.97 1.28
CA VAL A 106 19.12 5.22 1.26
C VAL A 106 20.27 6.18 1.47
N ASP A 107 20.91 6.08 2.63
CA ASP A 107 22.18 6.78 2.88
C ASP A 107 23.31 6.02 2.19
N VAL A 108 24.19 6.77 1.52
CA VAL A 108 25.38 6.23 0.85
C VAL A 108 26.62 6.81 1.50
N TYR A 109 27.48 5.95 2.06
CA TYR A 109 28.74 6.38 2.66
C TYR A 109 29.89 5.43 2.33
N TYR A 110 31.10 5.97 2.26
CA TYR A 110 32.32 5.20 2.01
C TYR A 110 33.06 4.97 3.32
N ARG A 111 33.27 3.70 3.68
CA ARG A 111 34.01 3.31 4.89
C ARG A 111 34.68 1.95 4.69
N TYR A 112 35.95 1.84 5.10
CA TYR A 112 36.76 0.62 4.96
C TYR A 112 36.87 0.14 3.51
N GLU A 113 37.15 1.07 2.59
CA GLU A 113 37.27 0.79 1.15
C GLU A 113 36.01 0.18 0.51
N LYS A 114 34.86 0.34 1.17
CA LYS A 114 33.57 -0.17 0.73
C LYS A 114 32.54 0.96 0.70
N VAL A 115 31.70 0.92 -0.32
CA VAL A 115 30.50 1.76 -0.40
C VAL A 115 29.37 1.03 0.31
N TRP A 116 28.85 1.65 1.36
CA TRP A 116 27.69 1.18 2.11
C TRP A 116 26.44 1.91 1.64
N ARG A 117 25.34 1.18 1.52
CA ARG A 117 24.00 1.69 1.22
C ARG A 117 23.07 1.20 2.32
N VAL A 118 22.58 2.10 3.15
CA VAL A 118 21.76 1.74 4.32
C VAL A 118 20.42 2.43 4.21
N GLY A 119 19.36 1.64 4.17
CA GLY A 119 17.99 2.14 4.27
C GLY A 119 17.72 2.64 5.68
N ARG A 120 17.21 3.87 5.82
CA ARG A 120 16.71 4.41 7.09
C ARG A 120 15.44 5.23 6.89
N ALA A 121 14.69 5.42 7.97
CA ALA A 121 13.56 6.33 7.96
C ALA A 121 14.01 7.78 7.73
N LEU A 122 13.16 8.56 7.06
CA LEU A 122 13.30 10.00 6.96
C LEU A 122 13.13 10.65 8.33
N THR A 123 13.96 11.65 8.59
CA THR A 123 13.82 12.55 9.72
C THR A 123 12.74 13.59 9.45
N GLU A 124 12.24 14.22 10.51
CA GLU A 124 11.28 15.32 10.39
C GLU A 124 11.79 16.45 9.49
N ALA A 125 13.06 16.83 9.65
CA ALA A 125 13.69 17.87 8.83
C ALA A 125 13.68 17.51 7.34
N GLU A 126 14.04 16.27 6.99
CA GLU A 126 14.03 15.82 5.59
C GLU A 126 12.63 15.71 5.01
N VAL A 127 11.63 15.35 5.83
CA VAL A 127 10.23 15.39 5.41
C VAL A 127 9.83 16.83 5.09
N ARG A 128 10.14 17.80 5.97
CA ARG A 128 9.87 19.22 5.75
C ARG A 128 10.58 19.76 4.51
N ASP A 129 11.85 19.43 4.34
CA ASP A 129 12.65 19.85 3.17
C ASP A 129 12.06 19.33 1.85
N ARG A 130 11.55 18.10 1.84
CA ARG A 130 10.83 17.56 0.67
C ARG A 130 9.50 18.27 0.43
N LEU A 131 8.72 18.51 1.49
CA LEU A 131 7.43 19.19 1.39
C LEU A 131 7.54 20.65 0.94
N ALA A 132 8.72 21.27 1.07
CA ALA A 132 8.98 22.61 0.54
C ALA A 132 8.88 22.68 -1.00
N MET A 133 8.92 21.54 -1.69
CA MET A 133 8.77 21.44 -3.15
C MET A 133 7.71 20.40 -3.50
N LEU A 134 6.51 20.88 -3.85
CA LEU A 134 5.41 20.03 -4.29
C LEU A 134 5.41 19.86 -5.82
N PRO A 135 4.97 18.69 -6.33
CA PRO A 135 4.55 17.51 -5.57
C PRO A 135 5.74 16.79 -4.89
N ALA A 136 5.53 16.34 -3.65
CA ALA A 136 6.54 15.63 -2.87
C ALA A 136 6.22 14.14 -2.78
N VAL A 137 7.23 13.29 -2.98
CA VAL A 137 7.06 11.84 -3.07
C VAL A 137 7.68 11.12 -1.87
N PHE A 138 6.91 10.21 -1.28
CA PHE A 138 7.27 9.42 -0.12
C PHE A 138 6.94 7.94 -0.36
N THR A 139 7.84 7.04 0.01
CA THR A 139 7.54 5.60 -0.03
C THR A 139 6.53 5.27 1.08
N GLY A 140 5.47 4.54 0.74
CA GLY A 140 4.45 4.07 1.66
C GLY A 140 4.20 2.57 1.53
N SER A 141 3.44 2.02 2.47
CA SER A 141 2.95 0.65 2.42
C SER A 141 1.47 0.62 2.73
N LEU A 142 0.79 -0.46 2.31
CA LEU A 142 -0.63 -0.67 2.57
C LEU A 142 -0.98 -0.57 4.07
N SER A 143 -0.03 -0.90 4.95
CA SER A 143 -0.19 -0.84 6.40
C SER A 143 -0.52 0.56 6.93
N TYR A 144 -0.20 1.62 6.18
CA TYR A 144 -0.43 3.00 6.58
C TYR A 144 -1.68 3.64 5.95
N ALA A 145 -2.50 2.86 5.22
CA ALA A 145 -3.69 3.40 4.55
C ALA A 145 -4.65 4.08 5.53
N ASP A 146 -4.86 3.54 6.73
CA ASP A 146 -5.74 4.18 7.74
C ASP A 146 -5.26 5.59 8.14
N ALA A 147 -3.95 5.77 8.32
CA ALA A 147 -3.38 7.08 8.67
C ALA A 147 -3.51 8.08 7.51
N LEU A 148 -3.36 7.59 6.28
CA LEU A 148 -3.54 8.38 5.07
C LEU A 148 -5.01 8.79 4.86
N GLU A 149 -5.96 7.87 5.06
CA GLU A 149 -7.38 8.20 4.98
C GLU A 149 -7.80 9.17 6.08
N LEU A 150 -7.30 9.00 7.32
CA LEU A 150 -7.52 9.96 8.39
C LEU A 150 -7.00 11.36 8.01
N ALA A 151 -5.81 11.44 7.44
CA ALA A 151 -5.23 12.70 7.01
C ALA A 151 -6.02 13.36 5.87
N ARG A 152 -6.56 12.55 4.95
CA ARG A 152 -7.46 13.02 3.89
C ARG A 152 -8.74 13.60 4.47
N ASP A 153 -9.41 12.86 5.36
CA ASP A 153 -10.68 13.26 5.95
C ASP A 153 -10.53 14.51 6.83
N ALA A 154 -9.39 14.65 7.51
CA ALA A 154 -9.07 15.83 8.32
C ALA A 154 -8.57 17.04 7.51
N GLY A 155 -8.32 16.88 6.21
CA GLY A 155 -7.83 17.94 5.33
C GLY A 155 -6.38 18.38 5.63
N TRP A 156 -5.55 17.50 6.20
CA TRP A 156 -4.16 17.83 6.53
C TRP A 156 -3.31 17.99 5.27
N PHE A 157 -3.50 17.12 4.28
CA PHE A 157 -2.87 17.22 2.97
C PHE A 157 -3.64 16.43 1.91
N GLU A 158 -3.53 16.86 0.65
CA GLU A 158 -4.05 16.11 -0.49
C GLU A 158 -2.95 15.22 -1.05
N PHE A 159 -3.29 13.98 -1.39
CA PHE A 159 -2.35 13.02 -1.95
C PHE A 159 -3.01 12.05 -2.92
N THR A 160 -2.17 11.45 -3.77
CA THR A 160 -2.49 10.24 -4.52
C THR A 160 -1.50 9.14 -4.19
N VAL A 161 -1.94 7.89 -4.29
CA VAL A 161 -1.06 6.71 -4.17
C VAL A 161 -0.84 6.10 -5.54
N LEU A 162 0.41 5.75 -5.85
CA LEU A 162 0.81 5.11 -7.10
C LEU A 162 1.56 3.81 -6.79
N GLU A 163 1.56 2.87 -7.73
CA GLU A 163 2.40 1.67 -7.62
C GLU A 163 3.85 2.08 -7.43
N TYR A 164 4.48 1.60 -6.35
CA TYR A 164 5.92 1.75 -6.18
C TYR A 164 6.65 0.99 -7.29
N ARG A 165 7.43 1.71 -8.10
CA ARG A 165 8.29 1.13 -9.12
C ARG A 165 9.73 1.31 -8.70
N GLU A 166 10.39 0.21 -8.31
CA GLU A 166 11.84 0.23 -8.14
C GLU A 166 12.47 0.74 -9.45
N ARG A 167 13.35 1.74 -9.34
CA ARG A 167 14.18 2.13 -10.49
C ARG A 167 14.98 0.90 -10.90
N GLY A 168 14.73 0.43 -12.14
CA GLY A 168 15.46 -0.67 -12.76
C GLY A 168 16.94 -0.37 -12.96
#